data_AF-A0A5K7ZCR1-F1
#
_entry.id   AF-A0A5K7ZCR1-F1
#
_cell.length_a   1.000
_cell.length_b   1.000
_cell.length_c   1.000
_cell.angle_alpha   90.00
_cell.angle_beta   90.00
_cell.angle_gamma   90.00
#
_symmetry.space_group_name_H-M   'P 1'
#
loop_
_entity.id
_entity.type
_entity.pdbx_description
1 polymer ?
#
loop_
_entity_poly.entity_id
_entity_poly.type
_entity_poly.pdbx_seq_one_letter_code
_entity_poly.pdbx_strand_id
1 'polypeptide(L)'
;MSQVIRIPEHLYKRLETHAKGFDTPAGVIERVLSFYEKHRGQEIGYDNSLESSTPDVTRRETSSAIFKRKNSSACATERFRREIENGIYTITSPGGISKSFNLPNVNDKQAIQELTHRVEDFVKDQGGKIGQITSARKKLTEFGYHITKQ
;
A
#
# COMPACT_ATOMS: atom_id res chain seq x y z
N MET A 1 -30.14 -9.75 30.11
CA MET A 1 -30.45 -10.58 28.91
C MET A 1 -29.46 -10.22 27.82
N SER A 2 -28.77 -11.19 27.22
CA SER A 2 -27.76 -10.95 26.18
C SER A 2 -28.42 -10.54 24.87
N GLN A 3 -27.80 -9.59 24.15
CA GLN A 3 -28.26 -9.22 22.82
C GLN A 3 -27.93 -10.34 21.84
N VAL A 4 -28.96 -10.95 21.24
CA VAL A 4 -28.80 -12.04 20.28
C VAL A 4 -28.93 -11.48 18.86
N ILE A 5 -27.83 -11.53 18.11
CA ILE A 5 -27.82 -11.17 16.69
C ILE A 5 -28.38 -12.36 15.89
N ARG A 6 -29.49 -12.15 15.20
CA ARG A 6 -30.08 -13.16 14.30
C ARG A 6 -29.51 -12.97 12.90
N ILE A 7 -28.82 -13.98 12.40
CA ILE A 7 -28.21 -13.96 11.07
C ILE A 7 -29.11 -14.75 10.09
N PRO A 8 -29.45 -14.18 8.91
CA PRO A 8 -30.16 -14.88 7.85
C PRO A 8 -29.43 -16.15 7.39
N GLU A 9 -30.18 -17.23 7.10
CA GLU A 9 -29.63 -18.56 6.78
C GLU A 9 -28.63 -18.55 5.61
N HIS A 10 -28.91 -17.76 4.57
CA HIS A 10 -28.03 -17.64 3.40
C HIS A 10 -26.69 -16.98 3.73
N LEU A 11 -26.63 -16.06 4.71
CA LEU A 11 -25.38 -15.46 5.18
C LEU A 11 -24.60 -16.45 6.03
N TYR A 12 -25.28 -17.23 6.87
CA TYR A 12 -24.65 -18.29 7.67
C TYR A 12 -23.96 -19.34 6.78
N LYS A 13 -24.64 -19.86 5.76
CA LYS A 13 -24.06 -20.83 4.81
C LYS A 13 -22.85 -20.27 4.05
N ARG A 14 -22.86 -18.98 3.71
CA ARG A 14 -21.69 -18.31 3.10
C ARG A 14 -20.52 -18.24 4.08
N LEU A 15 -20.77 -17.86 5.33
CA LEU A 15 -19.74 -17.82 6.36
C LEU A 15 -19.14 -19.21 6.63
N GLU A 16 -19.97 -20.24 6.65
CA GLU A 16 -19.55 -21.64 6.81
C GLU A 16 -18.55 -22.08 5.72
N THR A 17 -18.78 -21.72 4.45
CA THR A 17 -17.84 -22.06 3.36
C THR A 17 -16.47 -21.39 3.49
N HIS A 18 -16.38 -20.25 4.18
CA HIS A 18 -15.14 -19.53 4.44
C HIS A 18 -14.52 -19.91 5.79
N ALA A 19 -15.32 -20.39 6.72
CA ALA A 19 -14.90 -20.98 7.98
C ALA A 19 -14.41 -22.41 7.72
N LYS A 20 -13.22 -22.54 7.10
CA LYS A 20 -12.55 -23.82 6.91
C LYS A 20 -12.02 -24.32 8.27
N GLY A 21 -12.94 -24.75 9.12
CA GLY A 21 -12.72 -25.04 10.54
C GLY A 21 -12.38 -23.76 11.30
N PHE A 22 -13.16 -23.41 12.32
CA PHE A 22 -12.58 -22.57 13.37
C PHE A 22 -11.38 -23.36 13.91
N ASP A 23 -10.20 -22.74 13.92
CA ASP A 23 -9.02 -23.40 14.46
C ASP A 23 -9.33 -23.78 15.91
N THR A 24 -8.94 -25.00 16.29
CA THR A 24 -9.20 -25.43 17.66
C THR A 24 -8.32 -24.60 18.60
N PRO A 25 -8.75 -24.33 19.85
CA PRO A 25 -7.90 -23.65 20.82
C PRO A 25 -6.51 -24.32 20.93
N ALA A 26 -6.47 -25.65 20.84
CA ALA A 26 -5.22 -26.42 20.78
C ALA A 26 -4.37 -26.09 19.53
N GLY A 27 -4.96 -26.06 18.34
CA GLY A 27 -4.26 -25.73 17.09
C GLY A 27 -3.67 -24.31 17.07
N VAL A 28 -4.36 -23.35 17.70
CA VAL A 28 -3.83 -21.99 17.90
C VAL A 28 -2.62 -22.02 18.83
N ILE A 29 -2.70 -22.75 19.95
CA ILE A 29 -1.61 -22.86 20.92
C ILE A 29 -0.39 -23.54 20.28
N GLU A 30 -0.57 -24.62 19.54
CA GLU A 30 0.52 -25.33 18.84
C GLU A 30 1.20 -24.43 17.81
N ARG A 31 0.42 -23.63 17.06
CA ARG A 31 0.97 -22.68 16.08
C ARG A 31 1.81 -21.59 16.75
N VAL A 32 1.33 -21.06 17.88
CA VAL A 32 2.06 -20.04 18.65
C VAL A 32 3.33 -20.62 19.26
N LEU A 33 3.27 -21.82 19.86
CA LEU A 33 4.44 -22.50 20.40
C LEU A 33 5.46 -22.80 19.31
N SER A 34 5.04 -23.37 18.18
CA SER A 34 5.90 -23.66 17.04
C SER A 34 6.62 -22.41 16.51
N PHE A 35 5.93 -21.26 16.51
CA PHE A 35 6.53 -19.98 16.14
C PHE A 35 7.65 -19.60 17.12
N TYR A 36 7.39 -19.59 18.41
CA TYR A 36 8.40 -19.19 19.40
C TYR A 36 9.53 -20.21 19.57
N GLU A 37 9.28 -21.50 19.39
CA GLU A 37 10.32 -22.53 19.38
C GLU A 37 11.26 -22.37 18.19
N LYS A 38 10.71 -22.10 16.99
CA LYS A 38 11.50 -21.84 15.80
C LYS A 38 12.31 -20.55 15.88
N HIS A 39 11.81 -19.56 16.64
CA HIS A 39 12.46 -18.26 16.86
C HIS A 39 13.20 -18.17 18.21
N ARG A 40 13.34 -19.28 18.96
CA ARG A 40 14.00 -19.30 20.27
C ARG A 40 15.52 -19.18 20.08
N GLY A 41 16.03 -17.96 20.20
CA GLY A 41 17.46 -17.65 20.08
C GLY A 41 17.80 -16.57 19.06
N GLN A 42 16.81 -16.09 18.29
CA GLN A 42 16.91 -14.83 17.58
C GLN A 42 16.15 -13.79 18.38
N GLU A 43 16.83 -12.72 18.81
CA GLU A 43 16.16 -11.53 19.31
C GLU A 43 15.15 -11.10 18.24
N ILE A 44 13.87 -11.26 18.52
CA ILE A 44 12.81 -10.71 17.68
C ILE A 44 12.90 -9.20 17.92
N GLY A 45 13.81 -8.55 17.19
CA GLY A 45 13.83 -7.11 17.08
C GLY A 45 12.44 -6.69 16.65
N TYR A 46 11.75 -5.92 17.48
CA TYR A 46 10.53 -5.23 17.09
C TYR A 46 10.95 -4.15 16.09
N ASP A 47 11.21 -4.56 14.86
CA ASP A 47 11.46 -3.67 13.75
C ASP A 47 10.11 -3.10 13.30
N ASN A 48 9.70 -2.04 14.00
CA ASN A 48 8.80 -1.07 13.42
C ASN A 48 9.60 -0.31 12.37
N SER A 49 9.47 -0.73 11.11
CA SER A 49 9.68 0.02 9.85
C SER A 49 10.80 -0.51 8.97
N LEU A 50 10.40 -0.84 7.72
CA LEU A 50 11.24 -0.75 6.50
C LEU A 50 12.43 -1.72 6.42
N GLU A 51 12.78 -2.36 5.32
CA GLU A 51 12.28 -2.53 3.96
C GLU A 51 13.42 -3.29 3.28
N SER A 52 13.10 -4.20 2.35
CA SER A 52 14.00 -4.55 1.24
C SER A 52 15.33 -5.23 1.70
N SER A 53 16.17 -5.90 0.93
CA SER A 53 16.27 -6.32 -0.44
C SER A 53 17.24 -7.51 -0.44
N THR A 54 17.09 -8.36 -1.45
CA THR A 54 17.96 -9.48 -1.86
C THR A 54 19.46 -9.16 -1.93
N PRO A 55 20.33 -10.18 -1.95
CA PRO A 55 20.99 -10.52 -3.22
C PRO A 55 21.06 -12.05 -3.43
N ASP A 56 20.69 -12.57 -4.60
CA ASP A 56 21.58 -12.86 -5.73
C ASP A 56 21.90 -14.37 -5.84
N VAL A 57 21.26 -14.96 -6.86
CA VAL A 57 21.62 -16.11 -7.71
C VAL A 57 22.61 -17.16 -7.17
N THR A 58 22.12 -18.40 -6.93
CA THR A 58 22.56 -19.60 -7.69
C THR A 58 21.53 -20.75 -7.63
N ARG A 59 20.84 -20.93 -8.76
CA ARG A 59 20.38 -22.18 -9.40
C ARG A 59 20.38 -23.49 -8.57
N ARG A 60 19.18 -24.08 -8.39
CA ARG A 60 18.92 -25.50 -8.71
C ARG A 60 17.46 -25.71 -9.13
N GLU A 61 17.34 -26.26 -10.32
CA GLU A 61 16.12 -26.56 -11.05
C GLU A 61 15.38 -27.73 -10.39
N THR A 62 14.07 -27.58 -10.12
CA THR A 62 13.10 -28.68 -10.25
C THR A 62 11.70 -28.10 -10.54
N SER A 63 11.30 -28.27 -11.80
CA SER A 63 9.97 -28.74 -12.21
C SER A 63 8.72 -27.90 -11.85
N SER A 64 8.40 -26.95 -12.73
CA SER A 64 7.07 -26.77 -13.34
C SER A 64 5.82 -27.19 -12.51
N ALA A 65 5.31 -26.27 -11.71
CA ALA A 65 3.86 -26.14 -11.49
C ALA A 65 3.51 -24.65 -11.54
N ILE A 66 3.10 -24.20 -12.73
CA ILE A 66 2.67 -22.84 -13.02
C ILE A 66 1.39 -22.57 -12.24
N PHE A 67 1.51 -22.15 -10.98
CA PHE A 67 0.42 -21.51 -10.27
C PHE A 67 0.22 -20.12 -10.90
N LYS A 68 -0.63 -20.06 -11.92
CA LYS A 68 -1.27 -18.82 -12.36
C LYS A 68 -2.04 -18.26 -11.15
N ARG A 69 -1.38 -17.44 -10.34
CA ARG A 69 -2.06 -16.56 -9.40
C ARG A 69 -2.92 -15.65 -10.26
N LYS A 70 -4.23 -15.90 -10.29
CA LYS A 70 -5.23 -14.95 -10.77
C LYS A 70 -5.10 -13.72 -9.86
N ASN A 71 -4.27 -12.76 -10.25
CA ASN A 71 -4.32 -11.42 -9.69
C ASN A 71 -5.72 -10.88 -9.94
N SER A 72 -6.48 -10.67 -8.88
CA SER A 72 -7.82 -10.10 -8.90
C SER A 72 -7.78 -8.59 -9.17
N SER A 73 -6.98 -8.14 -10.13
CA SER A 73 -6.74 -6.71 -10.40
C SER A 73 -7.63 -6.14 -11.51
N ALA A 74 -8.58 -6.92 -12.06
CA ALA A 74 -9.38 -6.53 -13.21
C ALA A 74 -10.37 -5.36 -12.97
N CYS A 75 -10.45 -4.79 -11.75
CA CYS A 75 -11.26 -3.59 -11.48
C CYS A 75 -10.64 -2.67 -10.41
N ALA A 76 -9.33 -2.75 -10.18
CA ALA A 76 -8.65 -1.72 -9.41
C ALA A 76 -8.09 -0.70 -10.41
N THR A 77 -8.71 0.48 -10.53
CA THR A 77 -8.12 1.59 -11.27
C THR A 77 -6.70 1.82 -10.75
N GLU A 78 -5.71 1.64 -11.61
CA GLU A 78 -4.31 1.75 -11.21
C GLU A 78 -4.05 3.16 -10.64
N ARG A 79 -3.34 3.22 -9.51
CA ARG A 79 -3.20 4.44 -8.71
C ARG A 79 -1.79 5.02 -8.86
N PHE A 80 -1.71 6.35 -8.95
CA PHE A 80 -0.44 7.07 -8.86
C PHE A 80 0.18 6.89 -7.48
N ARG A 81 1.43 6.45 -7.44
CA ARG A 81 2.26 6.45 -6.22
C ARG A 81 2.91 7.81 -6.05
N ARG A 82 3.01 8.28 -4.81
CA ARG A 82 3.50 9.62 -4.46
C ARG A 82 4.33 9.52 -3.20
N GLU A 83 5.59 9.91 -3.32
CA GLU A 83 6.58 9.83 -2.26
C GLU A 83 7.25 11.21 -2.12
N ILE A 84 7.57 11.59 -0.89
CA ILE A 84 8.33 12.80 -0.57
C ILE A 84 9.51 12.36 0.25
N GLU A 85 10.70 12.52 -0.30
CA GLU A 85 11.95 12.19 0.36
C GLU A 85 12.97 13.28 0.09
N ASN A 86 13.69 13.72 1.13
CA ASN A 86 14.81 14.67 1.02
C ASN A 86 14.49 15.98 0.27
N GLY A 87 13.27 16.50 0.39
CA GLY A 87 12.86 17.71 -0.33
C GLY A 87 12.61 17.49 -1.83
N ILE A 88 12.40 16.25 -2.26
CA ILE A 88 12.01 15.87 -3.61
C ILE A 88 10.63 15.20 -3.56
N TYR A 89 9.70 15.67 -4.39
CA TYR A 89 8.38 15.10 -4.59
C TYR A 89 8.42 14.21 -5.84
N THR A 90 8.27 12.91 -5.65
CA THR A 90 8.25 11.94 -6.75
C THR A 90 6.83 11.41 -6.94
N ILE A 91 6.35 11.48 -8.17
CA ILE A 91 5.06 10.92 -8.56
C ILE A 91 5.27 9.87 -9.66
N THR A 92 4.74 8.68 -9.43
CA THR A 92 4.90 7.54 -10.35
C THR A 92 3.53 7.15 -10.89
N SER A 93 3.41 7.22 -12.21
CA SER A 93 2.23 6.79 -12.95
C SER A 93 2.09 5.27 -12.87
N PRO A 94 0.87 4.74 -13.03
CA PRO A 94 0.68 3.30 -13.00
C PRO A 94 1.38 2.58 -14.17
N GLY A 95 1.66 3.29 -15.26
CA GLY A 95 2.48 2.80 -16.38
C GLY A 95 3.99 2.78 -16.09
N GLY A 96 4.41 3.10 -14.87
CA GLY A 96 5.82 3.08 -14.44
C GLY A 96 6.61 4.35 -14.78
N ILE A 97 5.97 5.37 -15.36
CA ILE A 97 6.63 6.65 -15.64
C ILE A 97 6.64 7.48 -14.35
N SER A 98 7.83 7.79 -13.85
CA SER A 98 8.00 8.65 -12.68
C SER A 98 8.52 10.03 -13.07
N LYS A 99 8.11 11.04 -12.30
CA LYS A 99 8.63 12.40 -12.41
C LYS A 99 8.92 12.93 -11.02
N SER A 100 10.08 13.55 -10.87
CA SER A 100 10.55 14.12 -9.62
C SER A 100 10.56 15.64 -9.72
N PHE A 101 10.15 16.30 -8.65
CA PHE A 101 10.09 17.75 -8.54
C PHE A 101 10.78 18.20 -7.26
N ASN A 102 11.58 19.25 -7.33
CA ASN A 102 12.20 19.84 -6.14
C ASN A 102 11.12 20.62 -5.37
N LEU A 103 11.02 20.37 -4.07
CA LEU A 103 10.11 21.15 -3.23
C LEU A 103 10.72 22.53 -2.96
N PRO A 104 9.98 23.62 -3.24
CA PRO A 104 10.44 24.97 -2.97
C PRO A 104 10.42 25.28 -1.47
N ASN A 105 10.82 26.50 -1.11
CA ASN A 105 10.64 26.99 0.26
C ASN A 105 9.14 27.14 0.58
N VAL A 106 8.73 26.78 1.79
CA VAL A 106 7.35 26.86 2.27
C VAL A 106 6.78 28.29 2.21
N ASN A 107 7.64 29.29 2.29
CA ASN A 107 7.23 30.70 2.23
C ASN A 107 7.01 31.22 0.80
N ASP A 108 7.56 30.55 -0.22
CA ASP A 108 7.44 30.99 -1.61
C ASP A 108 6.15 30.47 -2.24
N LYS A 109 5.10 31.29 -2.17
CA LYS A 109 3.78 30.96 -2.70
C LYS A 109 3.77 30.75 -4.21
N GLN A 110 4.59 31.49 -4.96
CA GLN A 110 4.61 31.38 -6.41
C GLN A 110 5.24 30.05 -6.82
N ALA A 111 6.36 29.70 -6.20
CA ALA A 111 7.01 28.42 -6.46
C ALA A 111 6.11 27.22 -6.09
N ILE A 112 5.34 27.32 -4.99
CA ILE A 112 4.34 26.28 -4.62
C ILE A 112 3.24 26.16 -5.67
N GLN A 113 2.74 27.28 -6.20
CA GLN A 113 1.74 27.27 -7.26
C GLN A 113 2.29 26.64 -8.53
N GLU A 114 3.49 27.04 -8.97
CA GLU A 114 4.14 26.46 -10.14
C GLU A 114 4.36 24.96 -9.98
N LEU A 115 4.85 24.51 -8.82
CA LEU A 115 5.01 23.09 -8.51
C LEU A 115 3.67 22.36 -8.65
N THR A 116 2.61 22.94 -8.08
CA THR A 116 1.28 22.36 -8.13
C THR A 116 0.80 22.22 -9.57
N HIS A 117 0.93 23.26 -10.39
CA HIS A 117 0.61 23.21 -11.82
C HIS A 117 1.39 22.14 -12.57
N ARG A 118 2.72 22.06 -12.37
CA ARG A 118 3.57 21.05 -13.03
C ARG A 118 3.19 19.62 -12.66
N VAL A 119 2.78 19.39 -11.41
CA VAL A 119 2.29 18.09 -10.93
C VAL A 119 0.94 17.75 -11.56
N GLU A 120 0.04 18.72 -11.67
CA GLU A 120 -1.26 18.53 -12.32
C GLU A 120 -1.11 18.18 -13.80
N ASP A 121 -0.25 18.90 -14.50
CA ASP A 121 -0.02 18.70 -15.92
C ASP A 121 0.57 17.31 -16.16
N PHE A 122 1.54 16.88 -15.33
CA PHE A 122 2.03 15.50 -15.40
C PHE A 122 0.93 14.46 -15.19
N VAL A 123 0.05 14.65 -14.21
CA VAL A 123 -1.05 13.70 -13.97
C VAL A 123 -2.03 13.69 -15.15
N LYS A 124 -2.34 14.85 -15.75
CA LYS A 124 -3.21 14.95 -16.94
C LYS A 124 -2.58 14.29 -18.16
N ASP A 125 -1.29 14.52 -18.40
CA ASP A 125 -0.54 13.93 -19.52
C ASP A 125 -0.55 12.41 -19.46
N GLN A 126 -0.54 11.86 -18.24
CA GLN A 126 -0.64 10.42 -17.98
C GLN A 126 -2.09 9.88 -17.97
N GLY A 127 -3.07 10.68 -18.42
CA GLY A 127 -4.48 10.29 -18.49
C GLY A 127 -5.19 10.26 -17.13
N GLY A 128 -4.65 10.96 -16.12
CA GLY A 128 -5.16 10.96 -14.77
C GLY A 128 -6.50 11.67 -14.63
N LYS A 129 -7.40 11.10 -13.83
CA LYS A 129 -8.73 11.67 -13.54
C LYS A 129 -8.66 12.80 -12.54
N ILE A 130 -9.70 13.63 -12.49
CA ILE A 130 -9.82 14.77 -11.56
C ILE A 130 -9.54 14.37 -10.10
N GLY A 131 -10.00 13.20 -9.66
CA GLY A 131 -9.75 12.72 -8.29
C GLY A 131 -8.29 12.39 -8.00
N GLN A 132 -7.52 11.94 -9.01
CA GLN A 132 -6.09 11.69 -8.87
C GLN A 132 -5.32 13.02 -8.78
N ILE A 133 -5.75 14.02 -9.55
CA ILE A 133 -5.22 15.39 -9.48
C ILE A 133 -5.44 15.98 -8.07
N THR A 134 -6.66 15.90 -7.54
CA THR A 134 -6.99 16.38 -6.18
C THR A 134 -6.18 15.61 -5.14
N SER A 135 -6.00 14.30 -5.32
CA SER A 135 -5.16 13.52 -4.42
C SER A 135 -3.71 14.01 -4.44
N ALA A 136 -3.12 14.26 -5.62
CA ALA A 136 -1.77 14.78 -5.76
C ALA A 136 -1.59 16.13 -5.05
N ARG A 137 -2.54 17.07 -5.26
CA ARG A 137 -2.58 18.34 -4.52
C ARG A 137 -2.64 18.13 -3.01
N LYS A 138 -3.51 17.22 -2.55
CA LYS A 138 -3.68 16.93 -1.13
C LYS A 138 -2.37 16.45 -0.50
N LYS A 139 -1.59 15.65 -1.23
CA LYS A 139 -0.28 15.19 -0.74
C LYS A 139 0.70 16.35 -0.53
N LEU A 140 0.73 17.36 -1.40
CA LEU A 140 1.56 18.56 -1.17
C LEU A 140 1.09 19.33 0.07
N THR A 141 -0.22 19.50 0.23
CA THR A 141 -0.76 20.18 1.41
C THR A 141 -0.52 19.41 2.71
N GLU A 142 -0.52 18.08 2.71
CA GLU A 142 -0.21 17.27 3.90
C GLU A 142 1.21 17.54 4.45
N PHE A 143 2.13 18.03 3.61
CA PHE A 143 3.51 18.33 3.98
C PHE A 143 3.75 19.82 4.22
N GLY A 144 2.69 20.61 4.41
CA GLY A 144 2.78 22.03 4.77
C GLY A 144 2.83 23.00 3.59
N TYR A 145 2.76 22.52 2.35
CA TYR A 145 2.75 23.36 1.15
C TYR A 145 1.33 23.83 0.83
N HIS A 146 0.85 24.79 1.63
CA HIS A 146 -0.49 25.34 1.52
C HIS A 146 -0.51 26.66 0.73
N ILE A 147 -1.49 26.80 -0.15
CA ILE A 147 -1.81 28.09 -0.77
C ILE A 147 -2.81 28.81 0.13
N THR A 148 -2.33 29.64 1.06
CA THR A 148 -3.20 30.52 1.86
C THR A 148 -3.61 31.72 1.01
N LYS A 149 -4.92 32.01 0.92
CA LYS A 149 -5.41 33.28 0.37
C LYS A 149 -4.85 34.44 1.21
N GLN A 150 -4.28 35.45 0.56
CA GLN A 150 -3.99 36.74 1.20
C GLN A 150 -5.26 37.57 1.27
#